data_AF-A0A0F6U869-F1
#
_entry.id   AF-A0A0F6U869-F1
#
_cell.length_a   1.000
_cell.length_b   1.000
_cell.length_c   1.000
_cell.angle_alpha   90.00
_cell.angle_beta   90.00
_cell.angle_gamma   90.00
#
_symmetry.space_group_name_H-M   'P 1'
#
loop_
_entity.id
_entity.type
_entity.pdbx_description
1 polymer ?
#
loop_
_entity_poly.entity_id
_entity_poly.type
_entity_poly.pdbx_seq_one_letter_code
_entity_poly.pdbx_strand_id
1 'polypeptide(L)'
;MLDYATRLYRRYPRKPIHQVVIYLKKSGSPTVRQNDYKQGKTSHQFEVIRLWEQPSEPLLKAPGLFPFAILAQAEKQENLLRQIAQEIEQISDS
;
A
#
# COMPACT_ATOMS: atom_id res chain seq x y z
N MET A 1 -10.60 -6.52 9.07
CA MET A 1 -10.04 -5.22 9.49
C MET A 1 -10.62 -4.75 10.82
N LEU A 2 -11.95 -4.62 10.94
CA LEU A 2 -12.62 -4.20 12.18
C LEU A 2 -12.20 -5.02 13.43
N ASP A 3 -12.17 -6.35 13.34
CA ASP A 3 -11.80 -7.22 14.48
C ASP A 3 -10.39 -6.93 15.02
N TYR A 4 -9.44 -6.64 14.14
CA TYR A 4 -8.08 -6.26 14.53
C TYR A 4 -8.07 -4.86 15.16
N ALA A 5 -8.82 -3.91 14.61
CA ALA A 5 -8.93 -2.56 15.14
C ALA A 5 -9.44 -2.58 16.59
N THR A 6 -10.52 -3.30 16.86
CA THR A 6 -11.13 -3.40 18.19
C THR A 6 -10.21 -4.08 19.21
N ARG A 7 -9.41 -5.08 18.79
CA ARG A 7 -8.37 -5.66 19.64
C ARG A 7 -7.27 -4.65 19.96
N LEU A 8 -6.82 -3.87 18.97
CA LEU A 8 -5.78 -2.86 19.16
C LEU A 8 -6.25 -1.68 20.03
N TYR A 9 -7.49 -1.20 19.87
CA TYR A 9 -8.03 -0.15 20.75
C TYR A 9 -8.10 -0.58 22.21
N ARG A 10 -8.43 -1.83 22.48
CA ARG A 10 -8.41 -2.37 23.86
C ARG A 10 -6.99 -2.46 24.41
N ARG A 11 -6.02 -2.89 23.58
CA ARG A 11 -4.62 -3.06 23.99
C ARG A 11 -3.87 -1.72 24.14
N TYR A 12 -4.20 -0.75 23.29
CA TYR A 12 -3.53 0.54 23.21
C TYR A 12 -4.55 1.70 23.15
N PRO A 13 -5.25 2.01 24.25
CA PRO A 13 -6.40 2.93 24.24
C PRO A 13 -6.09 4.37 23.81
N ARG A 14 -4.82 4.77 23.90
CA ARG A 14 -4.35 6.13 23.58
C ARG A 14 -3.59 6.22 22.26
N LYS A 15 -3.48 5.13 21.50
CA LYS A 15 -2.77 5.13 20.21
C LYS A 15 -3.79 5.19 19.07
N PRO A 16 -3.64 6.11 18.10
CA PRO A 16 -4.45 6.06 16.90
C PRO A 16 -4.13 4.76 16.13
N ILE A 17 -5.16 4.14 15.57
CA ILE A 17 -5.02 2.92 14.77
C ILE A 17 -5.27 3.30 13.32
N HIS A 18 -4.22 3.22 12.51
CA HIS A 18 -4.31 3.39 11.06
C HIS A 18 -4.38 2.02 10.40
N GLN A 19 -5.35 1.85 9.51
CA GLN A 19 -5.59 0.59 8.82
C GLN A 19 -5.63 0.87 7.34
N VAL A 20 -4.72 0.24 6.61
CA VAL A 20 -4.55 0.45 5.18
C VAL A 20 -4.65 -0.90 4.47
N VAL A 21 -5.45 -0.97 3.42
CA VAL A 21 -5.46 -2.08 2.47
C VAL A 21 -4.66 -1.65 1.24
N ILE A 22 -3.60 -2.40 0.91
CA ILE A 22 -2.76 -2.12 -0.26
C ILE A 22 -3.06 -3.15 -1.34
N TYR A 23 -3.54 -2.68 -2.49
CA TYR A 23 -3.70 -3.51 -3.68
C TYR A 23 -2.45 -3.45 -4.54
N LEU A 24 -1.82 -4.61 -4.72
CA LEU A 24 -0.57 -4.75 -5.48
C LEU A 24 -0.79 -4.85 -6.99
N LYS A 25 -1.91 -5.46 -7.41
CA LYS A 25 -2.22 -5.70 -8.82
C LYS A 25 -3.50 -4.99 -9.24
N LYS A 26 -3.46 -4.35 -10.41
CA LYS A 26 -4.62 -3.70 -11.02
C LYS A 26 -5.78 -4.68 -11.14
N SER A 27 -6.94 -4.25 -10.67
CA SER A 27 -8.19 -5.01 -10.72
C SER A 27 -9.34 -4.10 -11.12
N GLY A 28 -10.25 -4.65 -11.94
CA GLY A 28 -11.49 -3.98 -12.32
C GLY A 28 -12.61 -4.13 -11.28
N SER A 29 -12.39 -4.89 -10.21
CA SER A 29 -13.40 -5.07 -9.16
C SER A 29 -13.72 -3.74 -8.48
N PRO A 30 -15.00 -3.38 -8.29
CA PRO A 30 -15.37 -2.15 -7.58
C PRO A 30 -14.87 -2.15 -6.13
N THR A 31 -14.64 -3.33 -5.53
CA THR A 31 -14.16 -3.47 -4.15
C THR A 31 -12.82 -2.77 -3.92
N VAL A 32 -11.98 -2.59 -4.95
CA VAL A 32 -10.70 -1.85 -4.80
C VAL A 32 -10.89 -0.37 -4.47
N ARG A 33 -12.11 0.17 -4.59
CA ARG A 33 -12.47 1.53 -4.19
C ARG A 33 -13.22 1.59 -2.86
N GLN A 34 -13.59 0.45 -2.29
CA GLN A 34 -14.31 0.39 -1.03
C GLN A 34 -13.35 0.61 0.14
N ASN A 35 -13.60 1.66 0.92
CA ASN A 35 -12.79 2.07 2.07
C ASN A 35 -13.55 1.99 3.40
N ASP A 36 -14.71 1.33 3.39
CA ASP A 36 -15.53 1.14 4.56
C ASP A 36 -16.18 -0.25 4.62
N TYR A 37 -16.40 -0.70 5.85
CA TYR A 37 -17.29 -1.81 6.16
C TYR A 37 -18.55 -1.24 6.80
N LYS A 38 -19.72 -1.60 6.27
CA LYS A 38 -21.03 -1.21 6.78
C LYS A 38 -21.93 -2.43 6.93
N GLN A 39 -22.42 -2.67 8.14
CA GLN A 39 -23.39 -3.71 8.44
C GLN A 39 -24.29 -3.26 9.59
N GLY A 40 -25.59 -3.08 9.33
CA GLY A 40 -26.52 -2.55 10.33
C GLY A 40 -26.06 -1.18 10.86
N LYS A 41 -25.86 -1.08 12.18
CA LYS A 41 -25.36 0.14 12.86
C LYS A 41 -23.84 0.23 12.94
N THR A 42 -23.12 -0.79 12.48
CA THR A 42 -21.66 -0.82 12.51
C THR A 42 -21.10 -0.19 11.26
N SER A 43 -20.25 0.83 11.44
CA SER A 43 -19.44 1.42 10.39
C SER A 43 -17.98 1.41 10.81
N HIS A 44 -17.10 1.05 9.89
CA HIS A 44 -15.66 1.05 10.11
C HIS A 44 -14.95 1.52 8.85
N GLN A 45 -14.22 2.63 8.96
CA GLN A 45 -13.43 3.19 7.88
C GLN A 45 -11.99 2.69 7.95
N PHE A 46 -11.39 2.56 6.78
CA PHE A 46 -9.98 2.25 6.59
C PHE A 46 -9.49 2.95 5.32
N GLU A 47 -8.19 3.00 5.13
CA GLU A 47 -7.57 3.58 3.96
C GLU A 47 -7.33 2.51 2.88
N VAL A 48 -7.33 2.92 1.62
CA VAL A 48 -7.05 2.04 0.50
C VAL A 48 -6.01 2.68 -0.40
N ILE A 49 -4.92 1.94 -0.64
CA ILE A 49 -3.89 2.31 -1.59
C ILE A 49 -3.95 1.33 -2.77
N ARG A 50 -4.08 1.88 -3.97
CA ARG A 50 -4.02 1.12 -5.24
C ARG A 50 -2.71 1.50 -5.92
N LEU A 51 -1.71 0.62 -5.89
CA LEU A 51 -0.35 1.01 -6.31
C LEU A 51 -0.32 1.57 -7.73
N TRP A 52 -1.04 0.97 -8.68
CA TRP A 52 -1.11 1.43 -10.09
C TRP A 52 -1.74 2.82 -10.30
N GLU A 53 -2.27 3.46 -9.26
CA GLU A 53 -2.75 4.85 -9.28
C GLU A 53 -1.85 5.80 -8.47
N GLN A 54 -0.81 5.28 -7.81
CA GLN A 54 0.12 6.07 -7.01
C GLN A 54 1.36 6.42 -7.84
N PRO A 55 1.97 7.60 -7.62
CA PRO A 55 3.30 7.91 -8.15
C PRO A 55 4.34 6.89 -7.63
N SER A 56 5.31 6.54 -8.48
CA SER A 56 6.40 5.61 -8.12
C SER A 56 7.49 6.26 -7.27
N GLU A 57 7.66 7.58 -7.38
CA GLU A 57 8.73 8.38 -6.81
C GLU A 57 8.87 8.25 -5.28
N PRO A 58 7.79 8.21 -4.47
CA PRO A 58 7.91 8.00 -3.03
C PRO A 58 8.47 6.62 -2.67
N LEU A 59 8.21 5.61 -3.50
CA LEU A 59 8.65 4.22 -3.27
C LEU A 59 10.12 4.01 -3.65
N LEU A 60 10.67 4.87 -4.51
CA LEU A 60 12.10 4.87 -4.86
C LEU A 60 13.00 5.46 -3.76
N LYS A 61 12.43 6.02 -2.69
CA LYS A 61 13.22 6.61 -1.58
C LYS A 61 13.80 5.58 -0.61
N ALA A 62 13.33 4.34 -0.68
CA ALA A 62 13.76 3.28 0.24
C ALA A 62 13.97 1.98 -0.53
N PRO A 63 15.17 1.35 -0.47
CA PRO A 63 15.46 0.12 -1.21
C PRO A 63 14.46 -1.01 -0.94
N GLY A 64 14.00 -1.15 0.30
CA GLY A 64 12.98 -2.15 0.68
C GLY A 64 11.61 -1.94 0.02
N LEU A 65 11.38 -0.79 -0.63
CA LEU A 65 10.13 -0.48 -1.33
C LEU A 65 10.23 -0.63 -2.86
N PHE A 66 11.41 -0.90 -3.41
CA PHE A 66 11.61 -1.09 -4.85
C PHE A 66 10.69 -2.15 -5.48
N PRO A 67 10.42 -3.32 -4.84
CA PRO A 67 9.47 -4.29 -5.39
C PRO A 67 8.04 -3.76 -5.55
N PHE A 68 7.68 -2.70 -4.83
CA PHE A 68 6.38 -2.03 -4.94
C PHE A 68 6.41 -0.89 -5.96
N ALA A 69 7.55 -0.21 -6.12
CA ALA A 69 7.71 0.90 -7.06
C ALA A 69 7.34 0.47 -8.49
N ILE A 70 7.74 -0.74 -8.91
CA ILE A 70 7.41 -1.27 -10.24
C ILE A 70 5.91 -1.51 -10.47
N LEU A 71 5.12 -1.64 -9.39
CA LEU A 71 3.67 -1.82 -9.45
C LEU A 71 2.92 -0.47 -9.49
N ALA A 72 3.65 0.63 -9.32
CA ALA A 72 3.10 1.97 -9.27
C ALA A 72 2.84 2.57 -10.66
N GLN A 73 2.19 3.72 -10.70
CA GLN A 73 2.03 4.50 -11.93
C GLN A 73 3.38 5.10 -12.35
N ALA A 74 3.72 4.91 -13.61
CA ALA A 74 4.92 5.48 -14.22
C ALA A 74 4.64 5.81 -15.69
N GLU A 75 5.24 6.89 -16.20
CA GLU A 75 5.11 7.27 -17.62
C GLU A 75 5.70 6.20 -18.55
N LYS A 76 6.84 5.60 -18.15
CA LYS A 76 7.54 4.56 -18.91
C LYS A 76 7.99 3.43 -17.97
N GLN A 77 7.20 2.35 -17.89
CA GLN A 77 7.48 1.23 -16.99
C GLN A 77 8.83 0.55 -17.24
N GLU A 78 9.27 0.45 -18.51
CA GLU A 78 10.57 -0.14 -18.83
C GLU A 78 11.74 0.66 -18.27
N ASN A 79 11.66 1.99 -18.30
CA ASN A 79 12.69 2.86 -17.74
C ASN A 79 12.73 2.71 -16.22
N LEU A 80 11.56 2.68 -15.57
CA LEU A 80 11.45 2.46 -14.13
C LEU A 80 12.04 1.10 -13.72
N LEU A 81 11.73 0.03 -14.46
CA LEU A 81 12.29 -1.30 -14.19
C LEU A 81 13.82 -1.30 -14.33
N ARG A 82 14.37 -0.66 -15.38
CA ARG A 82 15.83 -0.55 -15.57
C ARG A 82 16.49 0.22 -14.44
N GLN A 83 15.89 1.34 -14.03
CA GLN A 83 16.38 2.14 -12.90
C GLN A 83 16.39 1.30 -11.61
N ILE A 84 15.28 0.63 -11.30
CA ILE A 84 15.20 -0.21 -10.09
C ILE A 84 16.23 -1.34 -10.14
N ALA A 85 16.42 -1.99 -11.29
CA ALA A 85 17.45 -3.03 -11.43
C ALA A 85 18.86 -2.49 -11.14
N GLN A 86 19.20 -1.31 -11.67
CA GLN A 86 20.48 -0.64 -11.39
C GLN A 86 20.63 -0.27 -9.91
N GLU A 87 19.57 0.22 -9.27
CA GLU A 87 19.60 0.56 -7.84
C GLU A 87 19.74 -0.70 -6.96
N ILE A 88 19.15 -1.83 -7.36
CA ILE A 88 19.30 -3.12 -6.68
C ILE A 88 20.73 -3.64 -6.79
N GLU A 89 21.38 -3.53 -7.96
CA GLU A 89 22.79 -3.96 -8.15
C GLU A 89 23.77 -3.20 -7.25
N GLN A 90 23.40 -2.01 -6.77
CA GLN A 90 24.21 -1.22 -5.84
C GLN A 90 24.03 -1.60 -4.36
N ILE A 91 23.05 -2.43 -4.04
CA ILE A 91 22.82 -2.92 -2.67
C ILE A 91 23.88 -3.98 -2.39
N SER A 92 24.83 -3.68 -1.49
CA SER A 92 25.81 -4.65 -1.02
C SER A 92 25.12 -5.75 -0.20
N ASP A 93 25.44 -7.02 -0.49
CA ASP A 93 25.18 -8.13 0.43
C ASP A 93 25.97 -7.82 1.71
N SER A 94 25.24 -7.47 2.77
CA SER A 94 25.81 -7.22 4.11
C SER A 94 25.61 -8.46 4.97
#